data_AF-A0A6G0KI19-F1
#
_entry.id   AF-A0A6G0KI19-F1
#
_cell.length_a   1.000
_cell.length_b   1.000
_cell.length_c   1.000
_cell.angle_alpha   90.00
_cell.angle_beta   90.00
_cell.angle_gamma   90.00
#
_symmetry.space_group_name_H-M   'P 1'
#
loop_
_entity.id
_entity.type
_entity.pdbx_description
1 polymer ?
#
loop_
_entity_poly.entity_id
_entity_poly.type
_entity_poly.pdbx_seq_one_letter_code
_entity_poly.pdbx_strand_id
1 'polypeptide(L)'
;MPLEKIEKAQNRLHDVLSAARVSKTSLQKLLGSLRHVATCCPPARAFYQRVQERASALGRWGHRRLDDPAQEDLKWFRAILQQHQRFNGVSVSTFAKLTLPIVHVHMDA
;
A
#
# COMPACT_ATOMS: atom_id res chain seq x y z
N MET A 1 8.84 9.86 -8.93
CA MET A 1 7.38 10.08 -9.08
C MET A 1 7.08 11.55 -8.81
N PRO A 2 6.30 12.25 -9.65
CA PRO A 2 5.92 13.65 -9.42
C PRO A 2 5.15 13.85 -8.10
N LEU A 3 5.35 14.99 -7.43
CA LEU A 3 4.73 15.30 -6.13
C LEU A 3 3.20 15.27 -6.18
N GLU A 4 2.61 15.85 -7.23
CA GLU A 4 1.16 15.83 -7.50
C GLU A 4 0.56 14.40 -7.46
N LYS A 5 1.32 13.40 -7.92
CA LYS A 5 0.85 12.00 -7.96
C LYS A 5 0.97 11.36 -6.57
N ILE A 6 1.96 11.77 -5.79
CA ILE A 6 2.16 11.32 -4.41
C ILE A 6 1.02 11.84 -3.55
N GLU A 7 0.72 13.14 -3.63
CA GLU A 7 -0.41 13.77 -2.91
C GLU A 7 -1.74 13.10 -3.29
N LYS A 8 -1.98 12.88 -4.57
CA LYS A 8 -3.16 12.16 -5.05
C LYS A 8 -3.27 10.73 -4.49
N ALA A 9 -2.14 10.02 -4.37
CA ALA A 9 -2.11 8.68 -3.78
C ALA A 9 -2.37 8.73 -2.27
N GLN A 10 -1.81 9.70 -1.56
CA GLN A 10 -2.04 9.93 -0.14
C GLN A 10 -3.51 10.26 0.16
N ASN A 11 -4.14 11.14 -0.62
CA ASN A 11 -5.56 11.49 -0.46
C ASN A 11 -6.45 10.26 -0.67
N ARG A 12 -6.21 9.48 -1.73
CA ARG A 12 -6.97 8.25 -1.98
C ARG A 12 -6.79 7.20 -0.89
N LEU A 13 -5.59 7.09 -0.30
CA LEU A 13 -5.36 6.22 0.85
C LEU A 13 -6.15 6.69 2.06
N HIS A 14 -6.15 8.00 2.33
CA HIS A 14 -6.91 8.57 3.43
C HIS A 14 -8.41 8.29 3.28
N ASP A 15 -8.97 8.52 2.08
CA ASP A 15 -10.38 8.23 1.79
C ASP A 15 -10.73 6.75 2.00
N VAL A 16 -9.87 5.85 1.53
CA VAL A 16 -10.11 4.39 1.63
C VAL A 16 -9.94 3.88 3.06
N LEU A 17 -8.98 4.42 3.83
CA LEU A 17 -8.73 4.04 5.22
C LEU A 17 -9.74 4.64 6.20
N SER A 18 -10.32 5.80 5.90
CA SER A 18 -11.36 6.43 6.71
C SER A 18 -12.76 5.88 6.42
N ALA A 19 -12.97 5.29 5.24
CA ALA A 19 -14.25 4.72 4.85
C ALA A 19 -14.55 3.39 5.57
N ALA A 20 -15.71 3.30 6.21
CA ALA A 20 -16.20 2.04 6.80
C ALA A 20 -16.42 0.94 5.75
N ARG A 21 -16.77 1.33 4.52
CA ARG A 21 -16.99 0.42 3.39
C ARG A 21 -16.47 1.05 2.11
N VAL A 22 -15.76 0.27 1.30
CA VAL A 22 -15.14 0.71 0.06
C VAL A 22 -15.79 0.05 -1.15
N SER A 23 -15.93 0.80 -2.23
CA SER A 23 -16.40 0.26 -3.52
C SER A 23 -15.23 -0.31 -4.31
N LYS A 24 -15.51 -1.24 -5.23
CA LYS A 24 -14.51 -1.76 -6.18
C LYS A 24 -13.86 -0.64 -6.99
N THR A 25 -14.65 0.34 -7.42
CA THR A 25 -14.17 1.50 -8.18
C THR A 25 -13.19 2.36 -7.37
N SER A 26 -13.51 2.63 -6.10
CA SER A 26 -12.61 3.39 -5.20
C SER A 26 -11.28 2.66 -5.01
N LEU A 27 -11.34 1.34 -4.78
CA LEU A 27 -10.15 0.52 -4.59
C LEU A 27 -9.31 0.40 -5.88
N GLN A 28 -9.95 0.29 -7.04
CA GLN A 28 -9.25 0.29 -8.34
C GLN A 28 -8.59 1.64 -8.65
N LYS A 29 -9.26 2.77 -8.33
CA LYS A 29 -8.65 4.10 -8.43
C LYS A 29 -7.41 4.20 -7.54
N LEU A 30 -7.49 3.71 -6.30
CA LEU A 30 -6.35 3.66 -5.40
C LEU A 30 -5.22 2.79 -5.97
N LEU A 31 -5.50 1.56 -6.40
CA LEU A 31 -4.51 0.67 -7.02
C LEU A 31 -3.84 1.31 -8.25
N GLY A 32 -4.59 2.02 -9.09
CA GLY A 32 -4.03 2.78 -10.20
C GLY A 32 -2.99 3.82 -9.76
N SER A 33 -3.24 4.50 -8.63
CA SER A 33 -2.26 5.42 -8.03
C SER A 33 -1.06 4.71 -7.41
N LEU A 34 -1.27 3.56 -6.76
CA LEU A 34 -0.22 2.81 -6.06
C LEU A 34 0.68 2.00 -7.00
N ARG A 35 0.26 1.70 -8.23
CA ARG A 35 1.05 0.95 -9.21
C ARG A 35 2.45 1.55 -9.39
N HIS A 36 2.54 2.87 -9.52
CA HIS A 36 3.82 3.55 -9.69
C HIS A 36 4.72 3.45 -8.45
N VAL A 37 4.12 3.45 -7.25
CA VAL A 37 4.85 3.24 -5.98
C VAL A 37 5.46 1.84 -5.96
N ALA A 38 4.70 0.82 -6.36
CA ALA A 38 5.18 -0.56 -6.45
C ALA A 38 6.26 -0.76 -7.53
N THR A 39 6.25 0.06 -8.59
CA THR A 39 7.33 0.06 -9.58
C THR A 39 8.64 0.60 -8.98
N CYS A 40 8.59 1.74 -8.27
CA CYS A 40 9.77 2.41 -7.71
C CYS A 40 10.26 1.80 -6.38
N CYS A 41 9.39 1.15 -5.62
CA CYS A 41 9.71 0.51 -4.34
C CYS A 41 9.46 -1.01 -4.47
N PRO A 42 10.48 -1.83 -4.78
CA PRO A 42 10.31 -3.27 -4.93
C PRO A 42 9.64 -3.98 -3.73
N PRO A 43 9.95 -3.64 -2.46
CA PRO A 43 9.23 -4.21 -1.31
C PRO A 43 7.72 -3.92 -1.34
N ALA A 44 7.31 -2.80 -1.95
CA ALA A 44 5.90 -2.43 -2.04
C ALA A 44 5.08 -3.32 -2.99
N ARG A 45 5.74 -4.12 -3.84
CA ARG A 45 5.06 -5.00 -4.81
C ARG A 45 4.22 -6.08 -4.13
N ALA A 46 4.73 -6.66 -3.04
CA ALA A 46 4.01 -7.69 -2.30
C ALA A 46 2.71 -7.15 -1.69
N PHE A 47 2.76 -5.95 -1.08
CA PHE A 47 1.58 -5.24 -0.57
C PHE A 47 0.60 -4.93 -1.71
N TYR A 48 1.10 -4.45 -2.85
CA TYR A 48 0.28 -4.12 -4.02
C TYR A 48 -0.49 -5.34 -4.54
N GLN A 49 0.19 -6.48 -4.71
CA GLN A 49 -0.41 -7.72 -5.23
C GLN A 49 -1.54 -8.22 -4.33
N ARG A 50 -1.32 -8.26 -3.01
CA ARG A 50 -2.35 -8.68 -2.05
C ARG A 50 -3.59 -7.79 -2.09
N VAL A 51 -3.40 -6.46 -2.14
CA VAL A 51 -4.53 -5.53 -2.26
C VAL A 51 -5.24 -5.70 -3.62
N GLN A 52 -4.50 -5.95 -4.70
CA GLN A 52 -5.05 -6.18 -6.03
C GLN A 52 -5.87 -7.47 -6.13
N GLU A 53 -5.39 -8.57 -5.55
CA GLU A 53 -6.11 -9.85 -5.51
C GLU A 53 -7.46 -9.69 -4.80
N ARG A 54 -7.44 -9.03 -3.63
CA ARG A 54 -8.65 -8.71 -2.87
C ARG A 54 -9.60 -7.80 -3.64
N ALA A 55 -9.06 -6.80 -4.34
CA ALA A 55 -9.85 -5.92 -5.18
C ALA A 55 -10.50 -6.66 -6.36
N SER A 56 -9.82 -7.66 -6.90
CA SER A 56 -10.30 -8.48 -8.01
C SER A 56 -11.43 -9.39 -7.57
N ALA A 57 -11.36 -9.93 -6.34
CA ALA A 57 -12.39 -10.74 -5.72
C ALA A 57 -13.67 -9.98 -5.33
N LEU A 58 -13.66 -8.64 -5.35
CA LEU A 58 -14.88 -7.85 -5.16
C LEU A 58 -15.83 -8.04 -6.36
N GLY A 59 -17.10 -8.28 -6.07
CA GLY A 59 -18.17 -8.21 -7.06
C GLY A 59 -18.21 -6.84 -7.74
N ARG A 60 -18.79 -6.78 -8.95
CA ARG A 60 -18.91 -5.53 -9.72
C ARG A 60 -19.66 -4.43 -8.96
N TRP A 61 -20.64 -4.82 -8.15
CA TRP A 61 -21.54 -3.91 -7.44
C TRP A 61 -21.45 -4.14 -5.94
N GLY A 62 -21.48 -3.05 -5.17
CA GLY A 62 -21.53 -3.06 -3.72
C GLY A 62 -20.30 -2.46 -3.04
N HIS A 63 -20.45 -2.24 -1.74
CA HIS A 63 -19.39 -1.78 -0.85
C HIS A 63 -19.03 -2.90 0.11
N ARG A 64 -17.74 -3.12 0.38
CA ARG A 64 -17.26 -4.10 1.36
C ARG A 64 -16.37 -3.41 2.38
N ARG A 65 -16.39 -3.89 3.62
CA ARG A 65 -15.38 -3.52 4.61
C ARG A 65 -14.04 -4.17 4.22
N LEU A 66 -12.97 -3.39 4.23
CA LEU A 66 -11.61 -3.95 4.09
C LEU A 66 -11.34 -4.79 5.32
N ASP A 67 -10.86 -6.01 5.11
CA ASP A 67 -10.39 -6.85 6.20
C ASP A 67 -9.02 -6.37 6.71
N ASP A 68 -8.69 -6.75 7.94
CA ASP A 68 -7.55 -6.20 8.66
C ASP A 68 -6.22 -6.32 7.89
N PRO A 69 -5.88 -7.46 7.25
CA PRO A 69 -4.65 -7.55 6.44
C PRO A 69 -4.58 -6.53 5.30
N ALA A 70 -5.71 -6.25 4.64
CA ALA A 70 -5.75 -5.26 3.56
C ALA A 70 -5.59 -3.84 4.11
N GLN A 71 -6.12 -3.56 5.30
CA GLN A 71 -5.93 -2.28 5.96
C GLN A 71 -4.46 -2.07 6.35
N GLU A 72 -3.80 -3.11 6.88
CA GLU A 72 -2.37 -3.05 7.21
C GLU A 72 -1.50 -2.83 5.96
N ASP A 73 -1.79 -3.53 4.86
CA ASP A 73 -1.08 -3.32 3.59
C ASP A 73 -1.23 -1.86 3.10
N LEU A 74 -2.41 -1.25 3.25
CA LEU A 74 -2.64 0.15 2.90
C LEU A 74 -1.96 1.13 3.87
N LYS A 75 -1.87 0.82 5.16
CA LYS A 75 -1.09 1.61 6.14
C LYS A 75 0.40 1.58 5.80
N TRP A 76 0.92 0.44 5.35
CA TRP A 76 2.27 0.34 4.82
C TRP A 76 2.49 1.27 3.62
N PHE A 77 1.55 1.30 2.66
CA PHE A 77 1.62 2.26 1.56
C PHE A 77 1.62 3.73 2.02
N ARG A 78 0.85 4.06 3.06
CA ARG A 78 0.86 5.41 3.65
C ARG A 78 2.24 5.75 4.22
N ALA A 79 2.86 4.85 4.98
CA ALA A 79 4.20 5.07 5.52
C ALA A 79 5.26 5.21 4.41
N ILE A 80 5.17 4.38 3.37
CA ILE A 80 6.04 4.43 2.19
C ILE A 80 5.90 5.77 1.45
N LEU A 81 4.67 6.23 1.23
CA LEU A 81 4.40 7.51 0.59
C LEU A 81 4.79 8.72 1.45
N GLN A 82 4.85 8.61 2.77
CA GLN A 82 5.39 9.67 3.63
C GLN A 82 6.91 9.81 3.49
N GLN A 83 7.61 8.75 3.06
CA GLN A 83 9.05 8.73 2.83
C GLN A 83 9.43 8.93 1.36
N HIS A 84 8.54 9.56 0.58
CA HIS A 84 8.63 9.63 -0.88
C HIS A 84 9.94 10.27 -1.42
N GLN A 85 10.58 11.15 -0.64
CA GLN A 85 11.86 11.76 -1.00
C GLN A 85 12.99 10.74 -1.17
N ARG A 86 12.81 9.52 -0.66
CA ARG A 86 13.82 8.47 -0.65
C ARG A 86 13.47 7.32 -1.61
N PHE A 87 12.50 7.49 -2.52
CA PHE A 87 11.97 6.41 -3.37
C PHE A 87 12.98 5.67 -4.28
N ASN A 88 14.25 6.07 -4.32
CA ASN A 88 15.36 5.35 -4.99
C ASN A 88 16.57 5.09 -4.08
N GLY A 89 16.43 5.25 -2.76
CA GLY A 89 17.53 5.13 -1.78
C GLY A 89 17.13 4.63 -0.39
N VAL A 90 15.86 4.23 -0.16
CA VAL A 90 15.48 3.59 1.10
C VAL A 90 15.95 2.14 1.11
N SER A 91 16.94 1.82 1.95
CA SER A 91 17.21 0.44 2.35
C SER A 91 16.01 -0.12 3.12
N VAL A 92 15.62 -1.37 2.83
CA VAL A 92 14.55 -2.11 3.52
C VAL A 92 14.67 -2.02 5.05
N SER A 93 15.89 -1.95 5.57
CA SER A 93 16.20 -1.75 7.00
C SER A 93 15.55 -0.50 7.62
N THR A 94 15.30 0.54 6.82
CA THR A 94 14.64 1.78 7.30
C THR A 94 13.15 1.56 7.53
N PHE A 95 12.50 0.76 6.68
CA PHE A 95 11.11 0.37 6.87
C PHE A 95 10.97 -0.65 8.01
N ALA A 96 11.94 -1.57 8.16
CA ALA A 96 11.97 -2.53 9.26
C ALA A 96 12.13 -1.89 10.65
N LYS A 97 12.61 -0.63 10.74
CA LYS A 97 12.66 0.13 12.01
C LYS A 97 11.32 0.80 12.38
N LEU A 98 10.37 0.89 11.45
CA LEU A 98 9.05 1.48 11.71
C LEU A 98 8.07 0.51 12.37
N THR A 99 8.42 -0.77 12.39
CA THR A 99 7.64 -1.84 13.03
C THR A 99 8.61 -2.72 13.81
N LEU A 100 8.30 -3.03 15.07
CA LEU A 100 9.08 -4.01 15.84
C LEU A 100 9.14 -5.32 15.03
N PRO A 101 10.32 -5.80 14.63
CA PRO A 101 10.44 -7.03 13.88
C PRO A 101 9.97 -8.19 14.76
N ILE A 102 8.89 -8.84 14.35
CA ILE A 102 8.31 -10.02 15.02
C ILE A 102 8.94 -11.33 14.52
N VAL A 103 9.72 -11.27 13.44
CA VAL A 103 10.38 -12.45 12.85
C VAL A 103 11.81 -12.09 12.46
N HIS A 104 12.76 -12.74 13.12
CA HIS A 104 14.17 -12.76 12.71
C HIS A 104 14.40 -13.99 11.83
N VAL A 105 14.64 -13.78 10.54
CA VAL A 105 15.04 -14.86 9.62
C VAL A 105 16.57 -14.88 9.58
N HIS A 106 17.18 -15.90 10.16
CA HIS A 106 18.60 -16.21 9.96
C HIS A 106 18.75 -17.01 8.66
N MET A 107 19.58 -16.52 7.74
CA MET A 107 20.12 -17.32 6.65
C MET A 107 21.55 -17.69 7.03
N ASP A 108 21.81 -18.98 7.25
CA ASP A 108 23.16 -19.51 7.26
C ASP A 108 23.64 -19.68 5.81
N ALA A 109 24.87 -19.22 5.55
CA ALA A 109 25.50 -19.15 4.23
C ALA A 109 26.00 -20.50 3.73
#